data_AF-A0A7X6PBA8-F1
#
_entry.id   AF-A0A7X6PBA8-F1
#
_cell.length_a   1.000
_cell.length_b   1.000
_cell.length_c   1.000
_cell.angle_alpha   90.00
_cell.angle_beta   90.00
_cell.angle_gamma   90.00
#
_symmetry.space_group_name_H-M   'P 1'
#
loop_
_entity.id
_entity.type
_entity.pdbx_description
1 polymer ?
#
loop_
_entity_poly.entity_id
_entity_poly.type
_entity_poly.pdbx_seq_one_letter_code
_entity_poly.pdbx_strand_id
1 'polypeptide(L)'
;WKSFLQNRPAETIPRVEGGPRAEWFAAIKGNGPMPGSNFEYSARLTEMTLIGVMAQRFDTKIEYDEVNMKVTNHPDFDKYLKEPVRKGWEFGENL
;
A
#
# COMPACT_ATOMS: atom_id res chain seq x y z
N TRP A 1 -1.80 21.30 -18.33
CA TRP A 1 -1.60 20.22 -19.33
C TRP A 1 -0.49 20.56 -20.34
N LYS A 2 -0.60 21.61 -21.15
CA LYS A 2 0.43 21.95 -22.18
C LYS A 2 1.85 22.14 -21.62
N SER A 3 2.00 22.84 -20.48
CA SER A 3 3.30 23.03 -19.80
C SER A 3 3.94 21.71 -19.33
N PHE A 4 3.12 20.75 -18.88
CA PHE A 4 3.61 19.42 -18.48
C PHE A 4 4.16 18.63 -19.68
N LEU A 5 3.49 18.68 -20.84
CA LEU A 5 3.96 18.01 -22.05
C LEU A 5 5.30 18.57 -22.56
N GLN A 6 5.53 19.87 -22.40
CA GLN A 6 6.78 20.53 -22.79
C GLN A 6 7.96 20.16 -21.87
N ASN A 7 7.68 19.85 -20.59
CA ASN A 7 8.71 19.60 -19.57
C ASN A 7 8.56 18.21 -18.94
N ARG A 8 8.14 17.21 -19.72
CA ARG A 8 7.94 15.86 -19.18
C ARG A 8 9.29 15.26 -18.74
N PRO A 9 9.36 14.55 -17.60
CA PRO A 9 10.57 13.83 -17.22
C PRO A 9 10.92 12.77 -18.26
N ALA A 10 12.20 12.41 -18.34
CA ALA A 10 12.66 11.30 -19.16
C ALA A 10 11.95 10.00 -18.77
N GLU A 11 11.67 9.16 -19.76
CA GLU A 11 11.07 7.84 -19.52
C GLU A 11 12.14 6.90 -18.97
N THR A 12 12.01 6.54 -17.69
CA THR A 12 13.01 5.71 -16.98
C THR A 12 12.52 4.29 -16.69
N ILE A 13 11.23 4.01 -16.90
CA ILE A 13 10.59 2.72 -16.58
C ILE A 13 9.77 2.26 -17.80
N PRO A 14 9.88 0.98 -18.20
CA PRO A 14 9.09 0.46 -19.30
C PRO A 14 7.58 0.55 -19.02
N ARG A 15 6.80 0.83 -20.06
CA ARG A 15 5.33 0.78 -19.97
C ARG A 15 4.87 -0.67 -20.04
N VAL A 16 3.81 -0.96 -19.30
CA VAL A 16 3.15 -2.26 -19.38
C VAL A 16 2.39 -2.36 -20.70
N GLU A 17 2.88 -3.18 -21.62
CA GLU A 17 2.21 -3.44 -22.90
C GLU A 17 0.83 -4.08 -22.66
N GLY A 18 -0.21 -3.54 -23.32
CA GLY A 18 -1.60 -3.98 -23.10
C GLY A 18 -2.18 -3.60 -21.73
N GLY A 19 -1.42 -2.92 -20.87
CA GLY A 19 -1.83 -2.45 -19.56
C GLY A 19 -1.83 -3.52 -18.46
N PRO A 20 -2.18 -3.15 -17.22
CA PRO A 20 -1.99 -4.01 -16.03
C PRO A 20 -2.77 -5.32 -16.08
N ARG A 21 -3.91 -5.36 -16.77
CA ARG A 21 -4.69 -6.60 -16.96
C ARG A 21 -3.94 -7.59 -17.85
N ALA A 22 -3.30 -7.11 -18.92
CA ALA A 22 -2.53 -7.98 -19.82
C ALA A 22 -1.28 -8.53 -19.14
N GLU A 23 -0.56 -7.71 -18.38
CA GLU A 23 0.55 -8.14 -17.52
C GLU A 23 0.13 -9.24 -16.54
N TRP A 24 -0.99 -9.04 -15.83
CA TRP A 24 -1.50 -10.02 -14.89
C TRP A 24 -1.81 -11.36 -15.55
N PHE A 25 -2.47 -11.36 -16.72
CA PHE A 25 -2.69 -12.58 -17.49
C PHE A 25 -1.39 -13.24 -17.98
N ALA A 26 -0.41 -12.45 -18.43
CA ALA A 26 0.88 -12.97 -18.87
C ALA A 26 1.66 -13.62 -17.72
N ALA A 27 1.63 -13.01 -16.53
CA ALA A 27 2.24 -13.55 -15.32
C ALA A 27 1.60 -14.88 -14.89
N ILE A 28 0.25 -14.98 -14.90
CA ILE A 28 -0.47 -16.23 -14.60
C ILE A 28 -0.06 -17.35 -15.57
N LYS A 29 0.19 -17.01 -16.84
CA LYS A 29 0.62 -17.97 -17.87
C LYS A 29 2.12 -18.31 -17.81
N GLY A 30 2.90 -17.68 -16.93
CA GLY A 30 4.35 -17.85 -16.84
C GLY A 30 5.14 -17.18 -17.96
N ASN A 31 4.51 -16.29 -18.74
CA ASN A 31 5.11 -15.63 -19.91
C ASN A 31 5.55 -14.17 -19.62
N GLY A 32 5.35 -13.69 -18.39
CA GLY A 32 5.61 -12.30 -18.03
C GLY A 32 6.31 -12.19 -16.66
N PRO A 33 6.84 -10.99 -16.33
CA PRO A 33 7.41 -10.75 -15.01
C PRO A 33 6.33 -10.82 -13.93
N MET A 34 6.76 -10.78 -12.66
CA MET A 34 5.83 -10.60 -11.55
C MET A 34 5.04 -9.29 -11.74
N PRO A 35 3.70 -9.28 -11.56
CA PRO A 35 2.90 -8.08 -11.77
C PRO A 35 3.32 -6.94 -10.83
N GLY A 36 3.26 -5.71 -11.32
CA GLY A 36 3.63 -4.53 -10.52
C GLY A 36 2.72 -4.30 -9.30
N SER A 37 1.48 -4.78 -9.35
CA SER A 37 0.49 -4.67 -8.28
C SER A 37 0.32 -5.97 -7.47
N ASN A 38 1.42 -6.66 -7.15
CA ASN A 38 1.40 -7.86 -6.30
C ASN A 38 1.13 -7.53 -4.81
N PHE A 39 0.96 -8.55 -3.98
CA PHE A 39 0.64 -8.38 -2.55
C PHE A 39 1.78 -7.77 -1.73
N GLU A 40 3.05 -8.04 -2.05
CA GLU A 40 4.18 -7.46 -1.33
C GLU A 40 4.20 -5.93 -1.47
N TYR A 41 3.94 -5.43 -2.68
CA TYR A 41 3.77 -4.00 -2.91
C TYR A 41 2.45 -3.47 -2.33
N SER A 42 1.33 -4.12 -2.65
CA SER A 42 -0.01 -3.60 -2.36
C SER A 42 -0.33 -3.58 -0.87
N ALA A 43 0.20 -4.53 -0.09
CA ALA A 43 0.02 -4.55 1.37
C ALA A 43 0.67 -3.33 2.02
N ARG A 44 1.94 -3.04 1.69
CA ARG A 44 2.68 -1.88 2.22
C ARG A 44 2.05 -0.55 1.79
N LEU A 45 1.58 -0.46 0.54
CA LEU A 45 0.86 0.72 0.05
C LEU A 45 -0.44 0.94 0.84
N THR A 46 -1.18 -0.13 1.11
CA THR A 46 -2.42 -0.09 1.88
C THR A 46 -2.15 0.38 3.30
N GLU A 47 -1.16 -0.20 3.97
CA GLU A 47 -0.72 0.21 5.32
C GLU A 47 -0.39 1.71 5.37
N MET A 48 0.50 2.19 4.50
CA MET A 48 0.88 3.61 4.45
C MET A 48 -0.33 4.52 4.20
N THR A 49 -1.25 4.11 3.31
CA THR A 49 -2.47 4.86 3.01
C THR A 49 -3.38 4.96 4.25
N LEU A 50 -3.58 3.86 4.98
CA LEU A 50 -4.43 3.82 6.16
C LEU A 50 -3.86 4.66 7.31
N ILE A 51 -2.53 4.64 7.51
CA ILE A 51 -1.86 5.55 8.46
C ILE A 51 -2.09 7.02 8.07
N GLY A 52 -2.02 7.34 6.76
CA GLY A 52 -2.32 8.68 6.26
C GLY A 52 -3.77 9.11 6.54
N VAL A 53 -4.74 8.22 6.33
CA VAL A 53 -6.15 8.47 6.66
C VAL A 53 -6.34 8.70 8.16
N MET A 54 -5.64 7.94 9.00
CA MET A 54 -5.66 8.13 10.45
C MET A 54 -5.11 9.51 10.83
N ALA A 55 -3.99 9.95 10.24
CA ALA A 55 -3.41 11.27 10.48
C ALA A 55 -4.39 12.39 10.10
N GLN A 56 -5.06 12.26 8.95
CA GLN A 56 -6.07 13.21 8.48
C GLN A 56 -7.29 13.26 9.41
N ARG A 57 -7.75 12.11 9.90
CA ARG A 57 -8.94 12.03 10.75
C ARG A 57 -8.73 12.65 12.13
N PHE A 58 -7.53 12.53 12.68
CA PHE A 58 -7.19 13.08 14.00
C PHE A 58 -6.46 14.42 13.94
N ASP A 59 -6.21 14.94 12.73
CA ASP A 59 -5.48 16.20 12.50
C ASP A 59 -4.16 16.26 13.28
N THR A 60 -3.39 15.16 13.25
CA THR A 60 -2.13 15.04 13.98
C THR A 60 -1.05 14.34 13.15
N LYS A 61 0.21 14.58 13.52
CA LYS A 61 1.34 13.83 12.99
C LYS A 61 1.36 12.44 13.61
N ILE A 62 1.55 11.41 12.78
CA ILE A 62 1.75 10.04 13.24
C ILE A 62 3.20 9.63 12.96
N GLU A 63 3.89 9.17 14.00
CA GLU A 63 5.15 8.46 13.90
C GLU A 63 4.86 6.97 14.06
N TYR A 64 5.23 6.19 13.04
CA TYR A 64 4.84 4.79 12.91
C TYR A 64 6.08 3.91 12.83
N ASP A 65 6.11 2.86 13.67
CA ASP A 65 7.07 1.75 13.62
C ASP A 65 6.41 0.62 12.82
N GLU A 66 6.83 0.46 11.57
CA GLU A 66 6.29 -0.54 10.64
C GLU A 66 6.68 -1.97 11.00
N VAL A 67 7.79 -2.16 11.71
CA VAL A 67 8.27 -3.49 12.10
C VAL A 67 7.39 -4.05 13.22
N ASN A 68 7.05 -3.21 14.19
CA ASN A 68 6.21 -3.59 15.33
C ASN A 68 4.73 -3.23 15.16
N MET A 69 4.36 -2.61 14.03
CA MET A 69 3.02 -2.09 13.73
C MET A 69 2.46 -1.21 14.86
N LYS A 70 3.18 -0.14 15.19
CA LYS A 70 2.87 0.68 16.37
C LYS A 70 2.96 2.18 16.09
N VAL A 71 2.04 2.96 16.67
CA VAL A 71 2.18 4.42 16.73
C VAL A 71 3.03 4.81 17.94
N THR A 72 4.18 5.45 17.71
CA THR A 72 5.17 5.72 18.77
C THR A 72 4.90 7.02 19.53
N ASN A 73 4.20 7.99 18.91
CA ASN A 73 3.94 9.31 19.47
C ASN A 73 2.50 9.52 19.97
N HIS A 74 1.61 8.55 19.77
CA HIS A 74 0.23 8.52 20.25
C HIS A 74 -0.18 7.10 20.68
N PRO A 75 0.22 6.62 21.88
CA PRO A 75 -0.01 5.24 22.31
C PRO A 75 -1.48 4.81 22.32
N ASP A 76 -2.42 5.75 22.49
CA ASP A 76 -3.86 5.48 22.49
C ASP A 76 -4.43 5.14 21.09
N PHE A 77 -3.61 5.26 20.03
CA PHE A 77 -4.02 5.01 18.64
C PHE A 77 -3.84 3.56 18.19
N ASP A 78 -3.11 2.73 18.94
CA ASP A 78 -2.89 1.32 18.61
C ASP A 78 -4.21 0.54 18.43
N LYS A 79 -5.28 0.97 19.11
CA LYS A 79 -6.64 0.41 18.95
C LYS A 79 -7.26 0.58 17.56
N TYR A 80 -6.77 1.53 16.77
CA TYR A 80 -7.19 1.77 15.38
C TYR A 80 -6.34 0.97 14.38
N LEU A 81 -5.17 0.48 14.80
CA LEU A 81 -4.35 -0.43 14.00
C LEU A 81 -4.88 -1.87 14.08
N LYS A 82 -5.27 -2.29 15.29
CA LYS A 82 -5.85 -3.61 15.57
C LYS A 82 -7.30 -3.47 16.01
N GLU A 83 -8.16 -3.07 15.08
CA GLU A 83 -9.58 -2.96 15.36
C GLU A 83 -10.18 -4.32 15.77
N PRO A 84 -11.18 -4.35 16.69
CA PRO A 84 -11.87 -5.58 17.03
C PRO A 84 -12.46 -6.27 15.80
N VAL A 85 -11.94 -7.45 15.49
CA VAL A 85 -12.34 -8.26 14.34
C VAL A 85 -13.47 -9.22 14.73
N ARG A 86 -14.32 -9.55 13.75
CA ARG A 86 -15.43 -10.48 13.96
C ARG A 86 -14.89 -11.87 14.33
N LYS A 87 -15.60 -12.58 15.21
CA LYS A 87 -15.27 -13.96 15.56
C LYS A 87 -15.10 -14.87 14.33
N GLY A 88 -13.98 -15.58 14.26
CA GLY A 88 -13.55 -16.44 13.15
C GLY A 88 -12.80 -15.72 12.02
N TRP A 89 -12.51 -14.43 12.18
CA TRP A 89 -11.77 -13.57 11.23
C TRP A 89 -10.62 -12.82 11.91
N GLU A 90 -10.24 -13.27 13.11
CA GLU A 90 -9.11 -12.74 13.84
C GLU A 90 -7.80 -13.02 13.08
N PHE A 91 -6.90 -12.04 12.99
CA PHE A 91 -5.60 -12.17 12.32
C PHE A 91 -4.51 -11.48 13.15
N GLY A 92 -3.39 -12.17 13.43
CA GLY A 92 -2.37 -11.76 14.41
C GLY A 92 -2.92 -11.73 15.85
N GLU A 93 -2.24 -12.05 16.95
CA GLU A 93 -0.84 -12.34 17.29
C GLU A 93 -0.70 -13.71 17.98
N ASN A 94 -1.49 -14.73 17.57
CA ASN A 94 -1.23 -16.17 17.74
C ASN A 94 -2.37 -16.99 17.10
N LEU A 95 -2.27 -17.20 15.78
CA LEU A 95 -2.86 -18.32 15.06
C LEU A 95 -1.72 -19.13 14.44
#